data_AF-A0A3E2H786-F1
#
_entry.id   AF-A0A3E2H786-F1
#
_cell.length_a   1.000
_cell.length_b   1.000
_cell.length_c   1.000
_cell.angle_alpha   90.00
_cell.angle_beta   90.00
_cell.angle_gamma   90.00
#
_symmetry.space_group_name_H-M   'P 1'
#
loop_
_entity.id
_entity.type
_entity.pdbx_description
1 polymer ?
#
loop_
_entity_poly.entity_id
_entity_poly.type
_entity_poly.pdbx_seq_one_letter_code
_entity_poly.pdbx_strand_id
1 'polypeptide(L)'
;MFLYALNYFTGFDAWTMDEVKGYGSAKINGYTTISHGHLEIEIPGVEVTIGHLGQGVANSVSFAIASKNLAARYNRPGYDVVRSRIYCMTGDGCLIEGVALEAISLADWINTEDVNTKIHACGWHGLKVADGCYDVQAIVVTLNYGKTLRGKPVFINIHTIIGLGTQAAGIYKVHYDAFDKESIARSKQLAGQDPSVTHVIPPASLKYFRERKSHRESPENGLGWSTTREANSILLEKIWKAYPGGGADLINSNKAAPGVRMGGLSHLPVTTHDSFVEGPVPLTSHFKVEKGAYVIKDIPGAKLTLVNCGTNLYYAVAAAESLTQTGVSTGVVSCLSFEHFDKQGDEYRTSVFPLDGAPIVSVEDYSASNPSNYNRFGINAKGIERRVRKYLEELKSRTTRIAGWRAI
;
A
#
# COMPACT_ATOMS: atom_id res chain seq x y z
N MET A 1 18.75 -6.65 -1.94
CA MET A 1 19.86 -7.61 -1.71
C MET A 1 20.17 -7.90 -0.23
N PHE A 2 20.53 -6.90 0.61
CA PHE A 2 20.95 -7.14 2.01
C PHE A 2 19.99 -8.02 2.83
N LEU A 3 18.68 -7.74 2.81
CA LEU A 3 17.70 -8.55 3.53
C LEU A 3 17.63 -9.99 3.01
N TYR A 4 17.72 -10.19 1.70
CA TYR A 4 17.66 -11.53 1.10
C TYR A 4 18.88 -12.37 1.47
N ALA A 5 20.08 -11.76 1.47
CA ALA A 5 21.26 -12.41 2.03
C ALA A 5 21.03 -12.78 3.50
N LEU A 6 20.47 -11.88 4.31
CA LEU A 6 20.21 -12.15 5.72
C LEU A 6 19.20 -13.30 5.91
N ASN A 7 18.14 -13.35 5.11
CA ASN A 7 17.15 -14.44 5.13
C ASN A 7 17.80 -15.78 4.75
N TYR A 8 18.69 -15.78 3.74
CA TYR A 8 19.53 -16.93 3.43
C TYR A 8 20.46 -17.28 4.60
N PHE A 9 21.19 -16.33 5.20
CA PHE A 9 22.12 -16.63 6.28
C PHE A 9 21.42 -17.16 7.53
N THR A 10 20.25 -16.65 7.87
CA THR A 10 19.47 -17.04 9.06
C THR A 10 18.67 -18.31 8.87
N GLY A 11 18.30 -18.64 7.63
CA GLY A 11 17.72 -19.93 7.31
C GLY A 11 16.25 -19.99 7.15
N PHE A 12 15.73 -19.04 6.39
CA PHE A 12 14.39 -19.14 5.87
C PHE A 12 14.41 -20.15 4.71
N ASP A 13 13.52 -21.15 4.77
CA ASP A 13 13.54 -22.29 3.85
C ASP A 13 13.33 -21.89 2.38
N ALA A 14 12.58 -20.81 2.16
CA ALA A 14 12.35 -20.24 0.82
C ALA A 14 13.62 -19.65 0.18
N TRP A 15 14.66 -19.36 0.96
CA TRP A 15 15.86 -18.67 0.47
C TRP A 15 16.98 -19.65 0.19
N THR A 16 17.12 -20.02 -1.08
CA THR A 16 18.28 -20.78 -1.59
C THR A 16 19.34 -19.85 -2.16
N MET A 17 20.53 -20.39 -2.42
CA MET A 17 21.59 -19.61 -3.07
C MET A 17 21.21 -19.24 -4.51
N ASP A 18 20.40 -20.07 -5.18
CA ASP A 18 19.95 -19.79 -6.54
C ASP A 18 18.95 -18.63 -6.58
N GLU A 19 18.07 -18.51 -5.57
CA GLU A 19 17.22 -17.33 -5.42
C GLU A 19 18.05 -16.07 -5.16
N VAL A 20 19.07 -16.16 -4.28
CA VAL A 20 19.96 -15.02 -4.00
C VAL A 20 20.70 -14.56 -5.27
N LYS A 21 21.20 -15.51 -6.08
CA LYS A 21 21.84 -15.22 -7.38
C LYS A 21 20.87 -14.60 -8.40
N GLY A 22 19.57 -14.88 -8.27
CA GLY A 22 18.53 -14.31 -9.11
C GLY A 22 18.29 -12.81 -8.89
N TYR A 23 18.90 -12.18 -7.87
CA TYR A 23 18.63 -10.80 -7.49
C TYR A 23 18.62 -9.82 -8.68
N GLY A 24 17.49 -9.13 -8.86
CA GLY A 24 17.33 -8.10 -9.90
C GLY A 24 17.31 -8.65 -11.34
N SER A 25 17.29 -9.98 -11.52
CA SER A 25 17.16 -10.59 -12.84
C SER A 25 15.84 -10.20 -13.48
N ALA A 26 15.90 -9.78 -14.75
CA ALA A 26 14.69 -9.54 -15.51
C ALA A 26 13.88 -10.85 -15.58
N LYS A 27 12.57 -10.79 -15.26
CA LYS A 27 11.62 -11.92 -15.34
C LYS A 27 11.26 -12.23 -16.81
N ILE A 28 12.28 -12.27 -17.67
CA ILE A 28 12.16 -12.58 -19.10
C ILE A 28 12.40 -14.09 -19.31
N ASN A 29 11.82 -14.64 -20.37
CA ASN A 29 12.01 -16.04 -20.77
C ASN A 29 11.57 -17.09 -19.72
N GLY A 30 10.59 -16.75 -18.87
CA GLY A 30 10.03 -17.67 -17.87
C GLY A 30 10.89 -17.90 -16.63
N TYR A 31 12.08 -17.28 -16.53
CA TYR A 31 12.85 -17.28 -15.28
C TYR A 31 12.11 -16.42 -14.24
N THR A 32 11.79 -17.02 -13.10
CA THR A 32 11.15 -16.35 -11.97
C THR A 32 12.03 -16.55 -10.74
N THR A 33 12.28 -15.46 -10.02
CA THR A 33 12.97 -15.46 -8.73
C THR A 33 12.16 -14.64 -7.75
N ILE A 34 12.20 -15.00 -6.47
CA ILE A 34 11.61 -14.22 -5.38
C ILE A 34 12.51 -13.06 -4.91
N SER A 35 13.73 -12.95 -5.46
CA SER A 35 14.73 -11.94 -5.12
C SER A 35 14.56 -10.68 -5.99
N HIS A 36 13.48 -9.94 -5.76
CA HIS A 36 13.11 -8.76 -6.55
C HIS A 36 14.05 -7.56 -6.33
N GLY A 37 14.00 -6.55 -7.21
CA GLY A 37 14.83 -5.35 -7.05
C GLY A 37 14.52 -4.56 -5.77
N HIS A 38 13.25 -4.58 -5.36
CA HIS A 38 12.77 -4.04 -4.09
C HIS A 38 11.95 -5.11 -3.35
N LEU A 39 11.73 -4.93 -2.05
CA LEU A 39 11.04 -5.92 -1.24
C LEU A 39 9.53 -5.85 -1.49
N GLU A 40 8.90 -7.00 -1.65
CA GLU A 40 7.45 -7.17 -1.82
C GLU A 40 6.93 -8.08 -0.71
N ILE A 41 5.80 -7.72 -0.09
CA ILE A 41 5.23 -8.38 1.10
C ILE A 41 4.86 -9.85 0.85
N GLU A 42 4.59 -10.19 -0.40
CA GLU A 42 4.29 -11.54 -0.87
C GLU A 42 5.49 -12.48 -0.72
N ILE A 43 6.71 -11.94 -0.56
CA ILE A 43 7.94 -12.71 -0.48
C ILE A 43 8.21 -13.17 0.96
N PRO A 44 8.50 -14.48 1.18
CA PRO A 44 8.80 -15.00 2.51
C PRO A 44 9.94 -14.26 3.22
N GLY A 45 9.74 -13.89 4.48
CA GLY A 45 10.73 -13.14 5.26
C GLY A 45 10.80 -11.64 4.90
N VAL A 46 9.83 -11.12 4.15
CA VAL A 46 9.57 -9.69 3.99
C VAL A 46 8.28 -9.34 4.74
N GLU A 47 8.33 -8.32 5.59
CA GLU A 47 7.18 -7.92 6.42
C GLU A 47 6.28 -6.89 5.73
N VAL A 48 6.84 -6.04 4.85
CA VAL A 48 6.10 -5.03 4.07
C VAL A 48 6.74 -4.79 2.72
N THR A 49 5.94 -4.43 1.72
CA THR A 49 6.43 -3.91 0.45
C THR A 49 7.08 -2.55 0.67
N ILE A 50 8.32 -2.37 0.22
CA ILE A 50 9.06 -1.10 0.26
C ILE A 50 9.68 -0.81 -1.10
N GLY A 51 10.24 0.40 -1.25
CA GLY A 51 10.86 0.89 -2.49
C GLY A 51 10.53 2.37 -2.68
N HIS A 52 9.32 2.76 -2.27
CA HIS A 52 8.94 4.14 -2.02
C HIS A 52 9.58 4.58 -0.70
N LEU A 53 10.49 5.56 -0.76
CA LEU A 53 11.23 6.05 0.40
C LEU A 53 10.27 6.60 1.46
N GLY A 54 10.67 6.47 2.72
CA GLY A 54 9.91 6.94 3.89
C GLY A 54 8.76 6.04 4.35
N GLN A 55 8.07 5.35 3.45
CA GLN A 55 6.93 4.47 3.78
C GLN A 55 7.29 3.35 4.77
N GLY A 56 8.50 2.79 4.67
CA GLY A 56 8.99 1.78 5.61
C GLY A 56 9.08 2.27 7.06
N VAL A 57 9.38 3.55 7.28
CA VAL A 57 9.40 4.17 8.61
C VAL A 57 7.97 4.27 9.15
N ALA A 58 7.04 4.81 8.35
CA ALA A 58 5.63 4.93 8.73
C ALA A 58 5.01 3.56 9.06
N ASN A 59 5.25 2.54 8.23
CA ASN A 59 4.82 1.17 8.48
C ASN A 59 5.36 0.62 9.82
N SER A 60 6.63 0.89 10.14
CA SER A 60 7.22 0.44 11.39
C SER A 60 6.59 1.08 12.63
N VAL A 61 6.20 2.36 12.54
CA VAL A 61 5.46 3.05 13.60
C VAL A 61 4.08 2.43 13.78
N SER A 62 3.37 2.14 12.68
CA SER A 62 2.08 1.45 12.71
C SER A 62 2.17 0.07 13.37
N PHE A 63 3.23 -0.70 13.07
CA PHE A 63 3.48 -1.98 13.73
C PHE A 63 3.76 -1.84 15.23
N ALA A 64 4.49 -0.79 15.63
CA ALA A 64 4.75 -0.53 17.05
C ALA A 64 3.46 -0.14 17.80
N ILE A 65 2.59 0.66 17.17
CA ILE A 65 1.26 1.02 17.70
C ILE A 65 0.40 -0.24 17.84
N ALA A 66 0.31 -1.06 16.79
CA ALA A 66 -0.45 -2.30 16.81
C ALA A 66 0.05 -3.25 17.91
N SER A 67 1.38 -3.45 18.01
CA SER A 67 1.97 -4.30 19.04
C SER A 67 1.66 -3.81 20.46
N LYS A 68 1.74 -2.49 20.73
CA LYS A 68 1.38 -1.91 22.04
C LYS A 68 -0.11 -2.07 22.36
N ASN A 69 -0.98 -1.81 21.39
CA ASN A 69 -2.42 -1.98 21.56
C ASN A 69 -2.75 -3.43 21.92
N LEU A 70 -2.14 -4.38 21.22
CA LEU A 70 -2.34 -5.81 21.46
C LEU A 70 -1.81 -6.25 22.81
N ALA A 71 -0.62 -5.80 23.20
CA ALA A 71 -0.07 -6.08 24.52
C ALA A 71 -1.00 -5.56 25.63
N ALA A 72 -1.50 -4.32 25.51
CA ALA A 72 -2.42 -3.74 26.49
C ALA A 72 -3.74 -4.52 26.61
N ARG A 73 -4.23 -5.09 25.50
CA ARG A 73 -5.50 -5.82 25.47
C ARG A 73 -5.38 -7.26 25.95
N TYR A 74 -4.32 -7.96 25.56
CA TYR A 74 -4.20 -9.41 25.72
C TYR A 74 -3.21 -9.86 26.78
N ASN A 75 -2.19 -9.06 27.14
CA ASN A 75 -1.30 -9.47 28.22
C ASN A 75 -2.06 -9.46 29.56
N ARG A 76 -1.68 -10.39 30.44
CA ARG A 76 -2.21 -10.53 31.81
C ARG A 76 -1.04 -10.69 32.78
N PRO A 77 -1.20 -10.42 34.09
CA PRO A 77 -0.15 -10.70 35.06
C PRO A 77 0.36 -12.15 34.94
N GLY A 78 1.66 -12.33 34.69
CA GLY A 78 2.28 -13.63 34.44
C GLY A 78 2.18 -14.17 33.00
N TYR A 79 1.51 -13.46 32.08
CA TYR A 79 1.28 -13.88 30.69
C TYR A 79 1.55 -12.73 29.70
N ASP A 80 2.81 -12.57 29.30
CA ASP A 80 3.24 -11.63 28.27
C ASP A 80 3.20 -12.28 26.88
N VAL A 81 1.99 -12.40 26.35
CA VAL A 81 1.71 -13.02 25.04
C VAL A 81 2.26 -12.15 23.90
N VAL A 82 2.11 -10.83 23.99
CA VAL A 82 2.63 -9.88 23.01
C VAL A 82 3.83 -9.14 23.60
N ARG A 83 5.01 -9.43 23.05
CA ARG A 83 6.31 -8.88 23.49
C ARG A 83 7.19 -8.36 22.35
N SER A 84 6.61 -8.23 21.15
CA SER A 84 7.33 -7.90 19.93
C SER A 84 8.04 -6.56 20.03
N ARG A 85 9.21 -6.49 19.41
CA ARG A 85 9.97 -5.24 19.23
C ARG A 85 10.15 -5.01 17.75
N ILE A 86 9.77 -3.83 17.30
CA ILE A 86 9.85 -3.43 15.90
C ILE A 86 11.20 -2.74 15.67
N TYR A 87 11.92 -3.17 14.63
CA TYR A 87 13.14 -2.55 14.16
C TYR A 87 12.92 -2.05 12.74
N CYS A 88 13.41 -0.85 12.46
CA CYS A 88 13.43 -0.26 11.13
C CYS A 88 14.87 0.16 10.82
N MET A 89 15.39 -0.28 9.68
CA MET A 89 16.61 0.29 9.10
C MET A 89 16.19 1.32 8.06
N THR A 90 16.74 2.51 8.17
CA THR A 90 16.41 3.64 7.30
C THR A 90 17.70 4.34 6.86
N GLY A 91 17.60 5.18 5.83
CA GLY A 91 18.70 6.03 5.36
C GLY A 91 18.19 7.44 5.04
N ASP A 92 19.09 8.31 4.60
CA ASP A 92 18.81 9.74 4.43
C ASP A 92 17.61 10.00 3.52
N GLY A 93 17.50 9.26 2.41
CA GLY A 93 16.40 9.38 1.46
C GLY A 93 15.02 9.15 2.10
N CYS A 94 14.91 8.25 3.08
CA CYS A 94 13.66 8.08 3.81
C CYS A 94 13.41 9.25 4.76
N LEU A 95 14.44 9.84 5.38
CA LEU A 95 14.30 10.88 6.39
C LEU A 95 13.98 12.27 5.82
N ILE A 96 14.16 12.45 4.51
CA ILE A 96 13.77 13.68 3.80
C ILE A 96 12.36 13.60 3.19
N GLU A 97 11.75 12.43 3.14
CA GLU A 97 10.40 12.25 2.59
C GLU A 97 9.33 12.72 3.57
N GLY A 98 8.36 13.49 3.04
CA GLY A 98 7.25 14.06 3.82
C GLY A 98 6.51 13.02 4.64
N VAL A 99 6.30 11.80 4.12
CA VAL A 99 5.60 10.74 4.85
C VAL A 99 6.38 10.19 6.06
N ALA A 100 7.70 10.09 5.97
CA ALA A 100 8.52 9.73 7.13
C ALA A 100 8.61 10.90 8.10
N LEU A 101 8.66 12.12 7.56
CA LEU A 101 8.60 13.36 8.30
C LEU A 101 7.19 13.67 8.82
N GLU A 102 6.13 12.97 8.47
CA GLU A 102 4.84 13.07 9.16
C GLU A 102 4.84 12.09 10.33
N ALA A 103 5.45 10.92 10.13
CA ALA A 103 5.74 9.97 11.19
C ALA A 103 6.80 10.49 12.20
N ILE A 104 7.61 11.49 11.81
CA ILE A 104 8.71 12.05 12.60
C ILE A 104 8.53 13.55 12.91
N SER A 105 7.91 14.38 12.05
CA SER A 105 7.73 15.86 12.05
C SER A 105 9.03 16.69 11.98
N LEU A 106 9.32 17.69 11.11
CA LEU A 106 8.95 18.13 9.76
C LEU A 106 10.17 19.00 9.26
N ALA A 107 10.52 19.00 7.96
CA ALA A 107 11.84 19.43 7.44
C ALA A 107 11.88 20.78 6.69
N ASP A 108 13.09 21.36 6.54
CA ASP A 108 13.34 22.43 5.55
C ASP A 108 14.76 22.37 4.93
N TRP A 109 14.82 21.80 3.72
CA TRP A 109 15.64 22.18 2.57
C TRP A 109 17.21 22.11 2.64
N ILE A 110 17.75 20.95 2.19
CA ILE A 110 19.13 20.62 1.74
C ILE A 110 20.20 20.35 2.83
N ASN A 111 19.89 19.38 3.69
CA ASN A 111 20.79 18.47 4.44
C ASN A 111 22.08 19.03 5.08
N THR A 112 21.91 20.03 5.96
CA THR A 112 22.82 20.31 7.10
C THR A 112 22.12 20.12 8.44
N GLU A 113 20.93 19.50 8.44
CA GLU A 113 20.14 19.34 9.64
C GLU A 113 20.82 18.42 10.66
N ASP A 114 20.74 18.82 11.93
CA ASP A 114 21.05 17.90 13.02
C ASP A 114 19.86 16.97 13.22
N VAL A 115 19.92 15.83 12.52
CA VAL A 115 18.90 14.77 12.59
C VAL A 115 18.64 14.35 14.04
N ASN A 116 19.66 14.28 14.89
CA ASN A 116 19.46 13.86 16.28
C ASN A 116 18.66 14.90 17.04
N THR A 117 19.00 16.19 16.89
CA THR A 117 18.25 17.28 17.50
C THR A 117 16.80 17.31 17.02
N LYS A 118 16.55 17.12 15.72
CA LYS A 118 15.19 16.99 15.18
C LYS A 118 14.43 15.85 15.85
N ILE A 119 14.99 14.64 15.82
CA ILE A 119 14.40 13.45 16.46
C ILE A 119 14.08 13.69 17.95
N HIS A 120 14.97 14.37 18.69
CA HIS A 120 14.72 14.74 20.08
C HIS A 120 13.54 15.71 20.22
N ALA A 121 13.45 16.74 19.37
CA ALA A 121 12.32 17.68 19.35
C ALA A 121 10.99 16.96 19.09
N CYS A 122 11.02 15.88 18.32
CA CYS A 122 9.86 15.05 18.01
C CYS A 122 9.51 14.04 19.12
N GLY A 123 10.20 14.10 20.25
CA GLY A 123 9.92 13.29 21.43
C GLY A 123 10.54 11.89 21.42
N TRP A 124 11.50 11.61 20.52
CA TRP A 124 12.22 10.34 20.48
C TRP A 124 13.50 10.39 21.33
N HIS A 125 14.00 9.22 21.72
CA HIS A 125 15.39 9.09 22.15
C HIS A 125 16.30 9.05 20.92
N GLY A 126 17.09 10.10 20.69
CA GLY A 126 18.20 10.10 19.75
C GLY A 126 19.48 9.54 20.38
N LEU A 127 20.06 8.51 19.77
CA LEU A 127 21.37 7.95 20.11
C LEU A 127 22.30 8.05 18.91
N LYS A 128 23.61 8.03 19.14
CA LYS A 128 24.62 8.14 18.08
C LYS A 128 25.68 7.05 18.21
N VAL A 129 26.05 6.48 17.07
CA VAL A 129 27.24 5.64 16.90
C VAL A 129 28.13 6.33 15.87
N ALA A 130 29.31 6.77 16.31
CA ALA A 130 30.21 7.58 15.49
C ALA A 130 30.94 6.78 14.40
N ASP A 131 31.26 5.52 14.67
CA ASP A 131 31.87 4.59 13.70
C ASP A 131 30.97 3.36 13.54
N GLY A 132 30.09 3.40 12.56
CA GLY A 132 29.28 2.24 12.17
C GLY A 132 29.97 1.31 11.16
N CYS A 133 31.16 1.67 10.69
CA CYS A 133 31.91 0.88 9.70
C CYS A 133 32.67 -0.26 10.37
N TYR A 134 33.28 -0.01 11.54
CA TYR A 134 34.16 -0.98 12.19
C TYR A 134 33.80 -1.25 13.66
N ASP A 135 33.17 -0.30 14.36
CA ASP A 135 32.85 -0.47 15.78
C ASP A 135 31.52 -1.20 16.01
N VAL A 136 31.54 -2.51 15.74
CA VAL A 136 30.41 -3.42 16.01
C VAL A 136 30.04 -3.41 17.49
N GLN A 137 31.01 -3.21 18.40
CA GLN A 137 30.74 -3.19 19.84
C GLN A 137 29.90 -1.97 20.22
N ALA A 138 30.24 -0.78 19.73
CA ALA A 138 29.44 0.42 19.96
C ALA A 138 28.02 0.28 19.41
N ILE A 139 27.83 -0.33 18.24
CA ILE A 139 26.50 -0.63 17.69
C ILE A 139 25.73 -1.55 18.67
N VAL A 140 26.34 -2.64 19.12
CA VAL A 140 25.69 -3.62 20.02
C VAL A 140 25.36 -2.99 21.38
N VAL A 141 26.28 -2.23 21.97
CA VAL A 141 26.07 -1.53 23.24
C VAL A 141 24.94 -0.52 23.11
N THR A 142 24.92 0.27 22.04
CA THR A 142 23.88 1.29 21.81
C THR A 142 22.51 0.64 21.57
N LEU A 143 22.45 -0.45 20.79
CA LEU A 143 21.24 -1.24 20.61
C LEU A 143 20.73 -1.80 21.94
N ASN A 144 21.60 -2.35 22.78
CA ASN A 144 21.22 -2.90 24.08
C ASN A 144 20.78 -1.80 25.05
N TYR A 145 21.47 -0.65 25.08
CA TYR A 145 21.04 0.51 25.84
C TYR A 145 19.66 1.01 25.39
N GLY A 146 19.43 1.15 24.08
CA GLY A 146 18.12 1.47 23.52
C GLY A 146 17.03 0.46 23.89
N LYS A 147 17.39 -0.80 24.20
CA LYS A 147 16.44 -1.78 24.74
C LYS A 147 16.02 -1.53 26.17
N THR A 148 16.80 -0.79 26.95
CA THR A 148 16.46 -0.43 28.34
C THR A 148 15.55 0.80 28.43
N LEU A 149 15.58 1.68 27.42
CA LEU A 149 14.74 2.87 27.36
C LEU A 149 13.25 2.52 27.26
N ARG A 150 12.39 3.35 27.85
CA ARG A 150 10.93 3.15 27.96
C ARG A 150 10.20 4.47 27.67
N GLY A 151 8.91 4.37 27.38
CA GLY A 151 8.04 5.54 27.18
C GLY A 151 8.13 6.19 25.79
N LYS A 152 9.33 6.25 25.21
CA LYS A 152 9.57 6.88 23.90
C LYS A 152 10.17 5.89 22.89
N PRO A 153 9.93 6.08 21.59
CA PRO A 153 10.68 5.36 20.54
C PRO A 153 12.16 5.79 20.54
N VAL A 154 13.02 4.94 19.96
CA VAL A 154 14.47 5.13 19.94
C VAL A 154 14.94 5.19 18.49
N PHE A 155 15.70 6.23 18.16
CA PHE A 155 16.40 6.40 16.90
C PHE A 155 17.91 6.31 17.17
N ILE A 156 18.61 5.49 16.39
CA ILE A 156 20.06 5.33 16.50
C ILE A 156 20.68 5.81 15.20
N ASN A 157 21.35 6.96 15.26
CA ASN A 157 22.09 7.51 14.13
C ASN A 157 23.46 6.81 14.05
N ILE A 158 23.60 5.90 13.09
CA ILE A 158 24.82 5.11 12.88
C ILE A 158 25.56 5.70 11.67
N HIS A 159 26.69 6.35 11.93
CA HIS A 159 27.48 6.97 10.87
C HIS A 159 28.26 5.90 10.10
N THR A 160 28.06 5.81 8.80
CA THR A 160 28.74 4.84 7.93
C THR A 160 29.30 5.51 6.68
N ILE A 161 30.19 4.81 5.97
CA ILE A 161 30.68 5.21 4.65
C ILE A 161 30.04 4.27 3.63
N ILE A 162 29.22 4.82 2.73
CA ILE A 162 28.60 4.04 1.65
C ILE A 162 29.67 3.43 0.73
N GLY A 163 29.48 2.17 0.32
CA GLY A 163 30.44 1.46 -0.54
C GLY A 163 31.81 1.28 0.11
N LEU A 164 31.87 1.17 1.45
CA LEU A 164 33.10 0.95 2.19
C LEU A 164 33.96 -0.17 1.57
N GLY A 165 35.26 0.10 1.42
CA GLY A 165 36.22 -0.85 0.85
C GLY A 165 36.29 -0.84 -0.69
N THR A 166 35.46 -0.04 -1.36
CA THR A 166 35.54 0.17 -2.82
C THR A 166 36.34 1.43 -3.16
N GLN A 167 36.77 1.56 -4.42
CA GLN A 167 37.43 2.78 -4.91
C GLN A 167 36.53 4.02 -4.87
N ALA A 168 35.22 3.80 -4.98
CA ALA A 168 34.19 4.84 -4.98
C ALA A 168 33.49 4.95 -3.60
N ALA A 169 34.17 4.56 -2.51
CA ALA A 169 33.62 4.70 -1.17
C ALA A 169 33.30 6.18 -0.86
N GLY A 170 32.14 6.43 -0.26
CA GLY A 170 31.71 7.76 0.16
C GLY A 170 31.14 8.65 -0.95
N ILE A 171 31.00 8.18 -2.18
CA ILE A 171 30.39 8.94 -3.28
C ILE A 171 29.08 8.33 -3.75
N TYR A 172 28.15 9.16 -4.25
CA TYR A 172 26.80 8.72 -4.64
C TYR A 172 26.77 7.58 -5.68
N LYS A 173 27.84 7.41 -6.47
CA LYS A 173 27.93 6.39 -7.53
C LYS A 173 27.74 4.97 -7.01
N VAL A 174 28.26 4.65 -5.81
CA VAL A 174 28.12 3.31 -5.19
C VAL A 174 26.71 3.00 -4.70
N HIS A 175 25.77 3.94 -4.80
CA HIS A 175 24.37 3.71 -4.41
C HIS A 175 23.62 2.80 -5.39
N TYR A 176 23.89 2.90 -6.69
CA TYR A 176 23.13 2.21 -7.74
C TYR A 176 23.99 1.40 -8.70
N ASP A 177 25.26 1.76 -8.90
CA ASP A 177 26.14 1.05 -9.83
C ASP A 177 26.69 -0.24 -9.21
N ALA A 178 26.96 -1.22 -10.08
CA ALA A 178 27.76 -2.37 -9.70
C ALA A 178 29.20 -1.93 -9.36
N PHE A 179 29.80 -2.58 -8.35
CA PHE A 179 31.19 -2.31 -7.97
C PHE A 179 32.18 -2.79 -9.04
N ASP A 180 33.31 -2.10 -9.16
CA ASP A 180 34.40 -2.50 -10.04
C ASP A 180 35.04 -3.82 -9.58
N LYS A 181 35.60 -4.55 -10.56
CA LYS A 181 36.16 -5.90 -10.33
C LYS A 181 37.31 -5.86 -9.33
N GLU A 182 38.11 -4.81 -9.36
CA GLU A 182 39.27 -4.59 -8.49
C GLU A 182 38.83 -4.40 -7.03
N SER A 183 37.81 -3.59 -6.78
CA SER A 183 37.19 -3.42 -5.46
C SER A 183 36.60 -4.74 -4.93
N ILE A 184 35.91 -5.50 -5.78
CA ILE A 184 35.36 -6.81 -5.42
C ILE A 184 36.49 -7.79 -5.05
N ALA A 185 37.54 -7.87 -5.87
CA ALA A 185 38.67 -8.75 -5.63
C ALA A 185 39.39 -8.40 -4.32
N ARG A 186 39.65 -7.11 -4.08
CA ARG A 186 40.27 -6.62 -2.85
C ARG A 186 39.42 -6.93 -1.62
N SER A 187 38.11 -6.69 -1.69
CA SER A 187 37.17 -6.98 -0.59
C SER A 187 37.19 -8.47 -0.23
N LYS A 188 37.19 -9.36 -1.22
CA LYS A 188 37.33 -10.81 -1.01
C LYS A 188 38.67 -11.16 -0.36
N GLN A 189 39.79 -10.61 -0.83
CA GLN A 189 41.10 -10.84 -0.23
C GLN A 189 41.15 -10.41 1.24
N LEU A 190 40.62 -9.23 1.57
CA LEU A 190 40.54 -8.75 2.95
C LEU A 190 39.66 -9.64 3.84
N ALA A 191 38.62 -10.26 3.25
CA ALA A 191 37.79 -11.25 3.92
C ALA A 191 38.40 -12.67 3.95
N GLY A 192 39.64 -12.85 3.47
CA GLY A 192 40.31 -14.15 3.41
C GLY A 192 39.70 -15.12 2.38
N GLN A 193 39.06 -14.59 1.33
CA GLN A 193 38.39 -15.37 0.29
C GLN A 193 39.13 -15.30 -1.05
N ASP A 194 39.00 -16.36 -1.86
CA ASP A 194 39.49 -16.40 -3.22
C ASP A 194 38.74 -15.39 -4.11
N PRO A 195 39.42 -14.41 -4.74
CA PRO A 195 38.78 -13.43 -5.61
C PRO A 195 38.06 -14.01 -6.82
N SER A 196 38.50 -15.17 -7.30
CA SER A 196 38.01 -15.82 -8.53
C SER A 196 36.65 -16.48 -8.37
N VAL A 197 36.27 -16.86 -7.15
CA VAL A 197 34.99 -17.51 -6.86
C VAL A 197 33.91 -16.49 -6.50
N THR A 198 32.65 -16.82 -6.74
CA THR A 198 31.51 -15.98 -6.34
C THR A 198 30.50 -16.82 -5.57
N HIS A 199 29.70 -16.18 -4.71
CA HIS A 199 28.63 -16.85 -3.96
C HIS A 199 29.09 -18.01 -3.07
N VAL A 200 30.36 -17.99 -2.64
CA VAL A 200 30.91 -18.93 -1.67
C VAL A 200 30.78 -18.33 -0.28
N ILE A 201 30.21 -19.10 0.64
CA ILE A 201 30.02 -18.66 2.02
C ILE A 201 30.88 -19.53 2.94
N PRO A 202 31.70 -18.94 3.81
CA PRO A 202 32.45 -19.70 4.81
C PRO A 202 31.50 -20.52 5.70
N PRO A 203 31.76 -21.83 5.92
CA PRO A 203 30.92 -22.67 6.78
C PRO A 203 30.75 -22.10 8.20
N ALA A 204 31.78 -21.45 8.75
CA ALA A 204 31.73 -20.79 10.05
C ALA A 204 30.69 -19.66 10.09
N SER A 205 30.57 -18.86 9.02
CA SER A 205 29.58 -17.79 8.93
C SER A 205 28.16 -18.35 8.90
N LEU A 206 27.91 -19.38 8.09
CA LEU A 206 26.60 -20.04 8.07
C LEU A 206 26.25 -20.62 9.43
N LYS A 207 27.16 -21.38 10.03
CA LYS A 207 26.99 -21.96 11.37
C LYS A 207 26.62 -20.89 12.39
N TYR A 208 27.35 -19.78 12.42
CA TYR A 208 27.10 -18.66 13.33
C TYR A 208 25.66 -18.12 13.28
N PHE A 209 25.11 -17.93 12.07
CA PHE A 209 23.75 -17.41 11.91
C PHE A 209 22.69 -18.48 12.19
N ARG A 210 22.90 -19.73 11.76
CA ARG A 210 21.93 -20.82 11.96
C ARG A 210 21.79 -21.24 13.41
N GLU A 211 22.89 -21.24 14.17
CA GLU A 211 22.84 -21.47 15.62
C GLU A 211 21.97 -20.42 16.32
N ARG A 212 22.02 -19.15 15.91
CA ARG A 212 21.19 -18.11 16.55
C ARG A 212 19.69 -18.28 16.29
N LYS A 213 19.31 -18.84 15.13
CA LYS A 213 17.93 -19.23 14.85
C LYS A 213 17.50 -20.36 15.79
N SER A 214 18.28 -21.44 15.88
CA SER A 214 17.94 -22.59 16.74
C SER A 214 17.88 -22.24 18.22
N HIS A 215 18.75 -21.35 18.72
CA HIS A 215 18.68 -20.87 20.10
C HIS A 215 17.39 -20.08 20.38
N ARG A 216 16.87 -19.31 19.42
CA ARG A 216 15.61 -18.58 19.57
C ARG A 216 14.37 -19.47 19.49
N GLU A 217 14.45 -20.57 18.75
CA GLU A 217 13.38 -21.56 18.61
C GLU A 217 13.37 -22.58 19.77
N SER A 218 14.37 -22.55 20.65
CA SER A 218 14.46 -23.45 21.80
C SER A 218 13.32 -23.21 22.80
N PRO A 219 12.67 -24.28 23.32
CA PRO A 219 11.56 -24.17 24.27
C PRO A 219 11.92 -23.43 25.57
N GLU A 220 13.19 -23.49 25.97
CA GLU A 220 13.76 -22.90 27.18
C GLU A 220 13.86 -21.37 27.17
N ASN A 221 13.80 -20.72 25.99
CA ASN A 221 13.68 -19.26 25.86
C ASN A 221 12.22 -18.76 25.88
N GLY A 222 11.29 -19.61 26.31
CA GLY A 222 9.99 -19.19 26.84
C GLY A 222 8.93 -18.92 25.79
N LEU A 223 8.81 -19.80 24.78
CA LEU A 223 7.58 -20.24 24.10
C LEU A 223 7.97 -21.03 22.85
N GLY A 224 7.71 -22.35 22.82
CA GLY A 224 7.72 -23.18 21.61
C GLY A 224 6.59 -22.81 20.65
N TRP A 225 6.53 -21.56 20.22
CA TRP A 225 5.59 -21.08 19.20
C TRP A 225 6.35 -20.94 17.89
N SER A 226 6.47 -22.05 17.17
CA SER A 226 6.77 -22.08 15.73
C SER A 226 5.74 -21.31 14.89
N THR A 227 4.71 -20.74 15.52
CA THR A 227 3.53 -20.12 14.91
C THR A 227 3.49 -18.60 15.02
N THR A 228 4.48 -17.89 15.58
CA THR A 228 4.35 -16.43 15.80
C THR A 228 4.16 -15.62 14.52
N ARG A 229 4.78 -15.97 13.39
CA ARG A 229 4.64 -15.17 12.16
C ARG A 229 3.27 -15.33 11.52
N GLU A 230 2.81 -16.57 11.37
CA GLU A 230 1.52 -16.93 10.78
C GLU A 230 0.37 -16.56 11.71
N ALA A 231 0.53 -16.74 13.03
CA ALA A 231 -0.40 -16.24 14.01
C ALA A 231 -0.43 -14.70 14.01
N ASN A 232 0.71 -14.00 13.92
CA ASN A 232 0.72 -12.53 13.83
C ASN A 232 0.11 -12.03 12.53
N SER A 233 0.38 -12.65 11.37
CA SER A 233 -0.22 -12.25 10.10
C SER A 233 -1.73 -12.51 10.08
N ILE A 234 -2.18 -13.68 10.54
CA ILE A 234 -3.61 -14.01 10.69
C ILE A 234 -4.27 -13.07 11.70
N LEU A 235 -3.60 -12.74 12.80
CA LEU A 235 -4.12 -11.81 13.80
C LEU A 235 -4.22 -10.40 13.21
N LEU A 236 -3.17 -9.89 12.55
CA LEU A 236 -3.15 -8.58 11.90
C LEU A 236 -4.22 -8.47 10.79
N GLU A 237 -4.38 -9.50 9.97
CA GLU A 237 -5.39 -9.56 8.90
C GLU A 237 -6.81 -9.58 9.47
N LYS A 238 -7.05 -10.40 10.52
CA LYS A 238 -8.35 -10.45 11.21
C LYS A 238 -8.66 -9.15 11.95
N ILE A 239 -7.65 -8.46 12.48
CA ILE A 239 -7.78 -7.17 13.16
C ILE A 239 -8.08 -6.05 12.16
N TRP A 240 -7.38 -6.00 11.02
CA TRP A 240 -7.66 -5.01 9.96
C TRP A 240 -9.12 -5.07 9.52
N LYS A 241 -9.71 -6.27 9.47
CA LYS A 241 -11.12 -6.49 9.14
C LYS A 241 -12.09 -6.14 10.28
N ALA A 242 -11.64 -6.14 11.55
CA ALA A 242 -12.50 -6.01 12.72
C ALA A 242 -12.56 -4.60 13.34
N TYR A 243 -11.62 -3.70 13.01
CA TYR A 243 -11.55 -2.37 13.61
C TYR A 243 -11.41 -1.29 12.53
N PRO A 244 -12.43 -0.43 12.34
CA PRO A 244 -12.29 0.72 11.46
C PRO A 244 -11.23 1.68 12.03
N GLY A 245 -10.39 2.22 11.16
CA GLY A 245 -9.23 3.05 11.51
C GLY A 245 -9.56 4.36 12.22
N GLY A 246 -8.53 5.18 12.43
CA GLY A 246 -8.68 6.55 12.94
C GLY A 246 -9.00 7.57 11.85
N GLY A 247 -9.17 8.84 12.24
CA GLY A 247 -9.16 9.96 11.31
C GLY A 247 -7.88 10.77 11.47
N ALA A 248 -7.26 11.21 10.37
CA ALA A 248 -6.15 12.15 10.40
C ALA A 248 -6.68 13.55 10.75
N ASP A 249 -6.85 13.82 12.06
CA ASP A 249 -7.40 15.06 12.63
C ASP A 249 -8.82 15.44 12.15
N LEU A 250 -9.49 14.54 11.44
CA LEU A 250 -10.83 14.73 10.88
C LEU A 250 -11.85 13.77 11.49
N ILE A 251 -11.60 13.17 12.65
CA ILE A 251 -12.51 12.14 13.20
C ILE A 251 -13.94 12.67 13.41
N ASN A 252 -14.08 13.94 13.80
CA ASN A 252 -15.36 14.62 13.97
C ASN A 252 -16.03 15.01 12.64
N SER A 253 -15.24 15.19 11.59
CA SER A 253 -15.69 15.58 10.24
C SER A 253 -16.01 14.37 9.35
N ASN A 254 -15.20 13.33 9.45
CA ASN A 254 -15.32 12.06 8.73
C ASN A 254 -16.50 11.22 9.23
N LYS A 255 -17.02 11.53 10.42
CA LYS A 255 -18.22 10.92 11.01
C LYS A 255 -18.29 9.43 10.73
N ALA A 256 -17.29 8.66 11.15
CA ALA A 256 -17.40 7.21 11.17
C ALA A 256 -18.34 6.83 12.33
N ALA A 257 -19.68 6.81 12.32
CA ALA A 257 -20.85 6.99 11.42
C ALA A 257 -21.85 7.99 12.10
N PRO A 258 -22.98 8.48 11.50
CA PRO A 258 -23.27 8.98 10.16
C PRO A 258 -23.57 10.51 10.10
N GLY A 259 -23.35 11.15 8.93
CA GLY A 259 -24.06 12.37 8.49
C GLY A 259 -23.21 13.59 8.07
N VAL A 260 -22.52 13.53 6.93
CA VAL A 260 -21.57 14.51 6.30
C VAL A 260 -21.73 16.04 6.56
N ARG A 261 -20.58 16.77 6.53
CA ARG A 261 -20.25 18.14 5.97
C ARG A 261 -19.42 19.01 6.94
N MET A 262 -18.39 19.83 6.61
CA MET A 262 -17.91 20.52 5.38
C MET A 262 -16.37 20.75 5.38
N GLY A 263 -15.76 21.06 4.22
CA GLY A 263 -14.41 21.68 4.07
C GLY A 263 -14.20 22.32 2.68
N GLY A 264 -13.53 23.48 2.61
CA GLY A 264 -13.45 24.37 1.43
C GLY A 264 -12.59 23.90 0.24
N LEU A 265 -12.47 24.77 -0.78
CA LEU A 265 -12.04 24.55 -2.18
C LEU A 265 -10.85 23.60 -2.49
N SER A 266 -9.95 23.29 -1.54
CA SER A 266 -8.85 22.33 -1.70
C SER A 266 -9.18 20.91 -1.24
N HIS A 267 -10.34 20.69 -0.61
CA HIS A 267 -10.75 19.43 0.01
C HIS A 267 -11.92 18.74 -0.70
N LEU A 268 -12.36 19.28 -1.85
CA LEU A 268 -13.33 18.61 -2.71
C LEU A 268 -12.56 17.72 -3.68
N PRO A 269 -12.70 16.38 -3.59
CA PRO A 269 -11.84 15.51 -4.35
C PRO A 269 -12.14 15.64 -5.85
N VAL A 270 -11.09 15.73 -6.65
CA VAL A 270 -11.16 15.64 -8.12
C VAL A 270 -11.16 14.16 -8.57
N THR A 271 -10.91 13.22 -7.64
CA THR A 271 -10.78 11.77 -7.91
C THR A 271 -11.39 10.84 -6.86
N THR A 272 -12.20 11.34 -5.91
CA THR A 272 -13.02 10.50 -5.00
C THR A 272 -14.41 11.10 -4.75
N HIS A 273 -15.41 10.24 -4.64
CA HIS A 273 -16.81 10.63 -4.73
C HIS A 273 -17.38 11.13 -3.40
N ASP A 274 -17.78 12.40 -3.35
CA ASP A 274 -18.73 12.88 -2.35
C ASP A 274 -19.65 13.94 -2.99
N SER A 275 -20.94 13.66 -3.11
CA SER A 275 -21.92 14.67 -3.51
C SER A 275 -23.28 14.51 -2.81
N PHE A 276 -24.14 15.50 -2.98
CA PHE A 276 -25.42 15.64 -2.27
C PHE A 276 -26.41 14.55 -2.73
N VAL A 277 -27.00 13.80 -1.80
CA VAL A 277 -28.11 12.89 -2.10
C VAL A 277 -29.41 13.68 -2.08
N GLU A 278 -30.02 13.88 -3.25
CA GLU A 278 -31.41 14.37 -3.36
C GLU A 278 -32.35 13.16 -3.46
N GLY A 279 -32.85 12.69 -2.33
CA GLY A 279 -33.94 11.70 -2.25
C GLY A 279 -33.53 10.22 -2.36
N PRO A 280 -34.44 9.29 -1.99
CA PRO A 280 -34.18 7.85 -2.03
C PRO A 280 -34.15 7.33 -3.48
N VAL A 281 -33.13 6.51 -3.80
CA VAL A 281 -33.10 5.76 -5.06
C VAL A 281 -33.79 4.40 -4.84
N PRO A 282 -34.87 4.10 -5.57
CA PRO A 282 -35.57 2.83 -5.41
C PRO A 282 -34.68 1.65 -5.82
N LEU A 283 -34.89 0.48 -5.20
CA LEU A 283 -34.26 -0.79 -5.56
C LEU A 283 -32.73 -0.87 -5.36
N THR A 284 -32.15 0.06 -4.61
CA THR A 284 -30.80 -0.09 -4.05
C THR A 284 -30.76 -1.24 -3.05
N SER A 285 -29.64 -1.97 -2.99
CA SER A 285 -29.52 -3.15 -2.13
C SER A 285 -28.11 -3.33 -1.60
N HIS A 286 -27.97 -3.37 -0.27
CA HIS A 286 -26.71 -3.69 0.41
C HIS A 286 -26.14 -5.04 -0.01
N PHE A 287 -26.99 -6.05 -0.20
CA PHE A 287 -26.55 -7.39 -0.61
C PHE A 287 -26.07 -7.42 -2.05
N LYS A 288 -26.63 -6.60 -2.94
CA LYS A 288 -26.19 -6.55 -4.35
C LYS A 288 -24.89 -5.76 -4.54
N VAL A 289 -24.46 -4.95 -3.56
CA VAL A 289 -23.16 -4.25 -3.60
C VAL A 289 -21.99 -5.24 -3.72
N GLU A 290 -22.08 -6.41 -3.08
CA GLU A 290 -21.03 -7.43 -3.14
C GLU A 290 -20.75 -7.93 -4.58
N LYS A 291 -21.74 -7.77 -5.47
CA LYS A 291 -21.66 -8.14 -6.88
C LYS A 291 -20.96 -7.09 -7.73
N GLY A 292 -20.57 -5.95 -7.14
CA GLY A 292 -19.90 -4.84 -7.81
C GLY A 292 -20.84 -3.97 -8.66
N ALA A 293 -21.67 -4.57 -9.50
CA ALA A 293 -22.70 -3.89 -10.29
C ALA A 293 -24.00 -4.68 -10.33
N TYR A 294 -25.14 -3.98 -10.36
CA TYR A 294 -26.47 -4.60 -10.41
C TYR A 294 -27.53 -3.69 -11.04
N VAL A 295 -28.53 -4.32 -11.63
CA VAL A 295 -29.67 -3.63 -12.25
C VAL A 295 -30.54 -2.99 -11.18
N ILE A 296 -30.77 -1.68 -11.34
CA ILE A 296 -31.69 -0.86 -10.53
C ILE A 296 -33.06 -0.80 -11.19
N LYS A 297 -33.07 -0.60 -12.51
CA LYS A 297 -34.28 -0.56 -13.32
C LYS A 297 -34.10 -1.43 -14.54
N ASP A 298 -34.74 -2.59 -14.50
CA ASP A 298 -34.77 -3.49 -15.64
C ASP A 298 -35.86 -3.06 -16.63
N ILE A 299 -35.50 -3.03 -17.91
CA ILE A 299 -36.44 -2.86 -19.00
C ILE A 299 -36.04 -3.88 -20.08
N PRO A 300 -36.75 -5.02 -20.18
CA PRO A 300 -36.50 -5.99 -21.23
C PRO A 300 -36.55 -5.33 -22.62
N GLY A 301 -35.49 -5.50 -23.41
CA GLY A 301 -35.35 -4.84 -24.72
C GLY A 301 -35.11 -3.33 -24.63
N ALA A 302 -34.48 -2.85 -23.55
CA ALA A 302 -34.03 -1.47 -23.44
C ALA A 302 -33.20 -1.05 -24.66
N LYS A 303 -33.55 0.12 -25.23
CA LYS A 303 -32.78 0.75 -26.30
C LYS A 303 -31.54 1.48 -25.78
N LEU A 304 -31.41 1.62 -24.47
CA LEU A 304 -30.32 2.33 -23.80
C LEU A 304 -30.19 1.81 -22.36
N THR A 305 -28.96 1.68 -21.86
CA THR A 305 -28.70 1.48 -20.43
C THR A 305 -27.88 2.63 -19.89
N LEU A 306 -28.35 3.28 -18.81
CA LEU A 306 -27.56 4.24 -18.05
C LEU A 306 -26.85 3.53 -16.90
N VAL A 307 -25.57 3.83 -16.74
CA VAL A 307 -24.72 3.27 -15.68
C VAL A 307 -24.26 4.42 -14.79
N ASN A 308 -24.36 4.26 -13.47
CA ASN A 308 -23.92 5.30 -12.54
C ASN A 308 -23.38 4.67 -11.24
N CYS A 309 -22.46 5.39 -10.59
CA CYS A 309 -21.94 5.06 -9.28
C CYS A 309 -22.26 6.19 -8.27
N GLY A 310 -22.62 5.81 -7.05
CA GLY A 310 -22.76 6.76 -5.94
C GLY A 310 -23.99 7.67 -6.01
N THR A 311 -23.78 8.93 -5.67
CA THR A 311 -24.79 9.91 -5.22
C THR A 311 -25.66 10.48 -6.33
N ASN A 312 -25.27 10.31 -7.60
CA ASN A 312 -26.02 10.77 -8.77
C ASN A 312 -26.95 9.72 -9.38
N LEU A 313 -27.01 8.54 -8.78
CA LEU A 313 -27.86 7.45 -9.26
C LEU A 313 -29.32 7.89 -9.34
N TYR A 314 -29.76 8.80 -8.45
CA TYR A 314 -31.08 9.44 -8.51
C TYR A 314 -31.32 10.17 -9.85
N TYR A 315 -30.35 10.98 -10.32
CA TYR A 315 -30.48 11.69 -11.58
C TYR A 315 -30.45 10.75 -12.80
N ALA A 316 -29.69 9.66 -12.73
CA ALA A 316 -29.69 8.63 -13.77
C ALA A 316 -31.07 7.94 -13.87
N VAL A 317 -31.70 7.63 -12.73
CA VAL A 317 -33.07 7.07 -12.69
C VAL A 317 -34.08 8.05 -13.27
N ALA A 318 -34.05 9.32 -12.84
CA ALA A 318 -34.96 10.35 -13.35
C ALA A 318 -34.77 10.61 -14.86
N ALA A 319 -33.53 10.62 -15.36
CA ALA A 319 -33.25 10.74 -16.78
C ALA A 319 -33.77 9.54 -17.57
N ALA A 320 -33.60 8.31 -17.06
CA ALA A 320 -34.13 7.10 -17.69
C ALA A 320 -35.66 7.11 -17.78
N GLU A 321 -36.36 7.63 -16.77
CA GLU A 321 -37.81 7.82 -16.80
C GLU A 321 -38.24 8.81 -17.88
N SER A 322 -37.62 9.99 -17.93
CA SER A 322 -37.89 11.00 -18.96
C SER A 322 -37.65 10.45 -20.37
N LEU A 323 -36.50 9.81 -20.60
CA LEU A 323 -36.16 9.19 -21.89
C LEU A 323 -37.19 8.13 -22.30
N THR A 324 -37.62 7.30 -21.36
CA THR A 324 -38.64 6.26 -21.61
C THR A 324 -39.98 6.88 -22.00
N GLN A 325 -40.43 7.94 -21.32
CA GLN A 325 -41.67 8.67 -21.66
C GLN A 325 -41.64 9.27 -23.07
N THR A 326 -40.46 9.60 -23.58
CA THR A 326 -40.27 10.14 -24.93
C THR A 326 -39.92 9.10 -26.00
N GLY A 327 -40.06 7.80 -25.69
CA GLY A 327 -39.91 6.70 -26.66
C GLY A 327 -38.56 5.98 -26.70
N VAL A 328 -37.64 6.30 -25.79
CA VAL A 328 -36.35 5.60 -25.64
C VAL A 328 -36.39 4.76 -24.36
N SER A 329 -36.77 3.48 -24.48
CA SER A 329 -36.76 2.54 -23.34
C SER A 329 -35.36 2.48 -22.73
N THR A 330 -35.24 2.93 -21.47
CA THR A 330 -33.93 3.13 -20.82
C THR A 330 -33.81 2.37 -19.50
N GLY A 331 -32.94 1.37 -19.45
CA GLY A 331 -32.58 0.64 -18.23
C GLY A 331 -31.55 1.40 -17.38
N VAL A 332 -31.41 1.01 -16.11
CA VAL A 332 -30.45 1.64 -15.18
C VAL A 332 -29.69 0.58 -14.39
N VAL A 333 -28.36 0.71 -14.39
CA VAL A 333 -27.42 -0.13 -13.62
C VAL A 333 -26.68 0.75 -12.61
N SER A 334 -26.61 0.28 -11.36
CA SER A 334 -25.66 0.79 -10.37
C SER A 334 -24.36 -0.01 -10.48
N CYS A 335 -23.23 0.66 -10.73
CA CYS A 335 -21.91 0.03 -10.78
C CYS A 335 -21.00 0.68 -9.74
N LEU A 336 -20.74 0.00 -8.64
CA LEU A 336 -19.96 0.52 -7.50
C LEU A 336 -18.50 0.06 -7.54
N SER A 337 -18.23 -1.12 -8.09
CA SER A 337 -16.88 -1.67 -8.19
C SER A 337 -16.77 -2.63 -9.36
N PHE A 338 -16.05 -2.21 -10.40
CA PHE A 338 -15.71 -3.09 -11.52
C PHE A 338 -14.87 -4.28 -11.07
N GLU A 339 -14.00 -4.13 -10.06
CA GLU A 339 -13.21 -5.23 -9.52
C GLU A 339 -14.07 -6.37 -8.95
N HIS A 340 -15.12 -6.03 -8.20
CA HIS A 340 -16.05 -7.04 -7.68
C HIS A 340 -16.93 -7.61 -8.79
N PHE A 341 -17.29 -6.80 -9.77
CA PHE A 341 -18.13 -7.21 -10.89
C PHE A 341 -17.41 -8.15 -11.86
N ASP A 342 -16.13 -7.91 -12.15
CA ASP A 342 -15.31 -8.76 -13.03
C ASP A 342 -15.02 -10.15 -12.44
N LYS A 343 -15.17 -10.30 -11.12
CA LYS A 343 -15.11 -11.59 -10.43
C LYS A 343 -16.40 -12.41 -10.56
N GLN A 344 -17.49 -11.83 -11.07
CA GLN A 344 -18.75 -12.54 -11.23
C GLN A 344 -18.75 -13.41 -12.50
N GLY A 345 -19.59 -14.46 -12.53
CA GLY A 345 -19.72 -15.33 -13.70
C GLY A 345 -20.27 -14.60 -14.92
N ASP A 346 -19.93 -15.08 -16.11
CA ASP A 346 -20.30 -14.44 -17.38
C ASP A 346 -21.82 -14.31 -17.58
N GLU A 347 -22.60 -15.28 -17.09
CA GLU A 347 -24.06 -15.22 -17.09
C GLU A 347 -24.57 -14.00 -16.30
N TYR A 348 -24.05 -13.79 -15.08
CA TYR A 348 -24.41 -12.64 -14.25
C TYR A 348 -23.97 -11.33 -14.92
N ARG A 349 -22.73 -11.28 -15.43
CA ARG A 349 -22.19 -10.08 -16.08
C ARG A 349 -23.02 -9.69 -17.30
N THR A 350 -23.44 -10.68 -18.10
CA THR A 350 -24.32 -10.49 -19.26
C THR A 350 -25.73 -10.07 -18.84
N SER A 351 -26.24 -10.55 -17.71
CA SER A 351 -27.54 -10.11 -17.19
C SER A 351 -27.57 -8.65 -16.74
N VAL A 352 -26.42 -8.11 -16.32
CA VAL A 352 -26.28 -6.71 -15.87
C VAL A 352 -25.91 -5.79 -17.03
N PHE A 353 -25.01 -6.22 -17.91
CA PHE A 353 -24.64 -5.52 -19.15
C PHE A 353 -24.87 -6.43 -20.36
N PRO A 354 -26.09 -6.43 -20.92
CA PRO A 354 -26.40 -7.23 -22.10
C PRO A 354 -25.50 -6.90 -23.28
N LEU A 355 -25.13 -7.94 -24.04
CA LEU A 355 -24.34 -7.83 -25.27
C LEU A 355 -25.22 -7.77 -26.54
N ASP A 356 -26.44 -7.25 -26.39
CA ASP A 356 -27.46 -7.18 -27.44
C ASP A 356 -27.25 -6.02 -28.45
N GLY A 357 -26.22 -5.20 -28.22
CA GLY A 357 -25.85 -4.08 -29.08
C GLY A 357 -26.52 -2.76 -28.73
N ALA A 358 -27.38 -2.73 -27.71
CA ALA A 358 -27.93 -1.48 -27.17
C ALA A 358 -26.81 -0.61 -26.57
N PRO A 359 -26.85 0.72 -26.77
CA PRO A 359 -25.92 1.63 -26.12
C PRO A 359 -25.93 1.51 -24.58
N ILE A 360 -24.74 1.49 -24.00
CA ILE A 360 -24.52 1.60 -22.55
C ILE A 360 -23.75 2.90 -22.32
N VAL A 361 -24.30 3.78 -21.49
CA VAL A 361 -23.74 5.12 -21.22
C VAL A 361 -23.45 5.24 -19.73
N SER A 362 -22.17 5.46 -19.39
CA SER A 362 -21.80 5.86 -18.03
C SER A 362 -22.13 7.34 -17.81
N VAL A 363 -22.78 7.61 -16.68
CA VAL A 363 -23.17 8.93 -16.20
C VAL A 363 -22.46 9.10 -14.86
N GLU A 364 -21.37 9.86 -14.82
CA GLU A 364 -20.56 10.04 -13.61
C GLU A 364 -20.10 11.49 -13.48
N ASP A 365 -20.13 12.01 -12.25
CA ASP A 365 -19.57 13.33 -11.96
C ASP A 365 -18.07 13.19 -11.75
N TYR A 366 -17.32 13.30 -12.83
CA TYR A 366 -15.87 13.35 -12.72
C TYR A 366 -15.36 14.78 -12.43
N SER A 367 -16.21 15.82 -12.54
CA SER A 367 -15.78 17.22 -12.44
C SER A 367 -16.91 18.18 -12.03
N ALA A 368 -17.36 18.10 -10.77
CA ALA A 368 -18.34 19.04 -10.24
C ALA A 368 -17.94 19.55 -8.85
N SER A 369 -16.76 20.15 -8.74
CA SER A 369 -16.22 20.71 -7.49
C SER A 369 -16.98 21.96 -6.94
N ASN A 370 -18.15 22.32 -7.49
CA ASN A 370 -18.94 23.48 -7.05
C ASN A 370 -20.43 23.31 -7.43
N PRO A 371 -21.43 23.65 -6.58
CA PRO A 371 -22.85 23.73 -6.96
C PRO A 371 -23.12 24.50 -8.28
N SER A 372 -22.34 25.54 -8.58
CA SER A 372 -22.45 26.28 -9.85
C SER A 372 -22.03 25.45 -11.07
N ASN A 373 -21.16 24.45 -10.89
CA ASN A 373 -20.76 23.50 -11.93
C ASN A 373 -21.90 22.54 -12.31
N TYR A 374 -22.81 22.23 -11.38
CA TYR A 374 -23.99 21.43 -11.69
C TYR A 374 -24.90 22.14 -12.70
N ASN A 375 -25.07 23.45 -12.56
CA ASN A 375 -25.81 24.26 -13.53
C ASN A 375 -25.00 24.49 -14.81
N ARG A 376 -23.70 24.81 -14.71
CA ARG A 376 -22.81 25.08 -15.85
C ARG A 376 -22.64 23.87 -16.77
N PHE A 377 -22.42 22.70 -16.20
CA PHE A 377 -22.27 21.46 -16.93
C PHE A 377 -23.58 20.70 -17.06
N GLY A 378 -24.71 21.22 -16.54
CA GLY A 378 -26.01 20.54 -16.62
C GLY A 378 -25.97 19.13 -16.04
N ILE A 379 -25.44 18.98 -14.83
CA ILE A 379 -25.40 17.73 -14.08
C ILE A 379 -26.71 17.61 -13.32
N ASN A 380 -27.76 17.32 -14.08
CA ASN A 380 -29.11 17.07 -13.62
C ASN A 380 -29.83 16.23 -14.68
N ALA A 381 -31.00 15.70 -14.35
CA ALA A 381 -31.73 14.79 -15.25
C ALA A 381 -31.91 15.37 -16.67
N LYS A 382 -32.26 16.66 -16.79
CA LYS A 382 -32.45 17.34 -18.08
C LYS A 382 -31.14 17.49 -18.87
N GLY A 383 -30.02 17.78 -18.20
CA GLY A 383 -28.74 17.92 -18.86
C GLY A 383 -28.12 16.59 -19.28
N ILE A 384 -28.32 15.53 -18.48
CA ILE A 384 -28.00 14.14 -18.84
C ILE A 384 -28.81 13.75 -20.08
N GLU A 385 -30.13 13.94 -20.04
CA GLU A 385 -31.03 13.63 -21.16
C GLU A 385 -30.57 14.33 -22.45
N ARG A 386 -30.30 15.63 -22.40
CA ARG A 386 -29.84 16.41 -23.56
C ARG A 386 -28.55 15.84 -24.16
N ARG A 387 -27.56 15.49 -23.34
CA ARG A 387 -26.29 14.95 -23.84
C ARG A 387 -26.43 13.53 -24.36
N VAL A 388 -27.24 12.70 -23.71
CA VAL A 388 -27.57 11.35 -24.17
C VAL A 388 -28.27 11.42 -25.53
N ARG A 389 -29.28 12.27 -25.69
CA ARG A 389 -29.95 12.46 -26.99
C ARG A 389 -28.99 12.90 -28.09
N LYS A 390 -28.13 13.88 -27.80
CA LYS A 390 -27.08 14.31 -28.73
C LYS A 390 -26.14 13.15 -29.10
N TYR A 391 -25.75 12.32 -28.14
CA TYR A 391 -24.91 11.15 -28.41
C TYR A 391 -25.63 10.10 -29.27
N LEU A 392 -26.91 9.83 -28.99
CA LEU A 392 -27.74 8.92 -29.80
C LEU A 392 -27.92 9.45 -31.24
N GLU A 393 -28.10 10.75 -31.41
CA GLU A 393 -28.13 11.42 -32.72
C GLU A 393 -26.79 11.29 -33.46
N GLU A 394 -25.65 11.43 -32.77
CA GLU A 394 -24.31 11.25 -33.34
C GLU A 394 -24.03 9.80 -33.74
N LEU A 395 -24.60 8.83 -33.03
CA LEU A 395 -24.44 7.41 -33.33
C LEU A 395 -25.06 7.02 -34.68
N LYS A 396 -26.07 7.74 -35.21
CA LYS A 396 -26.69 7.55 -36.55
C LYS A 396 -26.69 6.10 -37.05
N SER A 397 -27.20 5.14 -36.25
CA SER A 397 -27.26 3.67 -36.52
C SER A 397 -26.00 2.81 -36.30
N ARG A 398 -24.90 3.36 -35.78
CA ARG A 398 -23.72 2.58 -35.35
C ARG A 398 -23.92 2.03 -33.93
N THR A 399 -23.39 0.84 -33.67
CA THR A 399 -23.35 0.28 -32.31
C THR A 399 -22.23 0.93 -31.50
N THR A 400 -22.42 1.09 -30.19
CA THR A 400 -21.42 1.63 -29.26
C THR A 400 -20.11 0.82 -29.28
N ARG A 401 -20.19 -0.47 -29.65
CA ARG A 401 -19.04 -1.36 -29.87
C ARG A 401 -18.07 -0.88 -30.96
N ILE A 402 -18.54 -0.06 -31.91
CA ILE A 402 -17.75 0.50 -33.02
C ILE A 402 -17.30 1.94 -32.71
N ALA A 403 -18.05 2.68 -31.89
CA ALA A 403 -17.79 4.10 -31.59
C ALA A 403 -16.96 4.34 -30.31
N GLY A 404 -16.79 3.31 -29.46
CA GLY A 404 -16.14 3.42 -28.15
C GLY A 404 -17.06 3.96 -27.06
N TRP A 405 -16.71 3.68 -25.80
CA TRP A 405 -17.39 4.24 -24.63
C TRP A 405 -17.15 5.76 -24.57
N ARG A 406 -18.19 6.54 -24.28
CA ARG A 406 -18.09 7.98 -24.04
C ARG A 406 -18.59 8.31 -22.65
N ALA A 407 -17.74 8.96 -21.86
CA ALA A 407 -18.16 9.64 -20.64
C ALA A 407 -19.01 10.86 -21.03
N ILE A 408 -20.18 11.03 -20.39
CA ILE A 408 -21.18 12.08 -20.69
C ILE A 408 -21.45 12.96 -19.47
#